data_AF-A0A1F9RW36-F1
#
_entry.id   AF-A0A1F9RW36-F1
#
_cell.length_a   1.000
_cell.length_b   1.000
_cell.length_c   1.000
_cell.angle_alpha   90.00
_cell.angle_beta   90.00
_cell.angle_gamma   90.00
#
_symmetry.space_group_name_H-M   'P 1'
#
loop_
_entity.id
_entity.type
_entity.pdbx_description
1 polymer ?
#
loop_
_entity_poly.entity_id
_entity_poly.type
_entity_poly.pdbx_seq_one_letter_code
_entity_poly.pdbx_strand_id
1 'polypeptide(L)'
;MKCQNCSQENKLNAKACKKCGRDLAVPPSWFPDWRWHARTLGIIYACLVVFYFVTTFALRQLPKPYHIRDIPEDLTPWLKR
;
A
#
# COMPACT_ATOMS: atom_id res chain seq x y z
N MET A 1 26.73 22.56 -10.29
CA MET A 1 26.25 21.24 -10.74
C MET A 1 25.60 21.33 -12.11
N LYS A 2 25.80 20.32 -12.95
CA LYS A 2 25.27 20.30 -14.32
C LYS A 2 23.87 19.69 -14.31
N CYS A 3 22.90 20.38 -14.92
CA CYS A 3 21.55 19.84 -15.06
C CYS A 3 21.56 18.63 -16.00
N GLN A 4 21.05 17.48 -15.54
CA GLN A 4 20.96 16.24 -16.33
C GLN A 4 20.03 16.35 -17.56
N ASN A 5 19.15 17.36 -17.60
CA ASN A 5 18.21 17.55 -18.69
C ASN A 5 18.73 18.51 -19.78
N CYS A 6 19.21 19.69 -19.39
CA CYS A 6 19.59 20.76 -20.33
C CYS A 6 21.08 21.09 -20.35
N SER A 7 21.90 20.34 -19.60
CA SER A 7 23.35 20.53 -19.48
C SER A 7 23.81 21.91 -18.98
N GLN A 8 22.89 22.75 -18.50
CA GLN A 8 23.19 24.09 -18.01
C GLN A 8 23.84 24.03 -16.62
N GLU A 9 24.85 24.88 -16.41
CA GLU A 9 25.62 24.91 -15.16
C GLU A 9 24.91 25.77 -14.11
N ASN A 10 24.53 25.14 -13.00
CA ASN A 10 23.77 25.75 -11.91
C ASN A 10 24.62 25.82 -10.63
N LYS A 11 24.28 26.74 -9.72
CA LYS A 11 24.89 26.82 -8.38
C LYS A 11 24.74 25.48 -7.65
N LEU A 12 25.71 25.10 -6.82
CA LEU A 12 25.72 23.79 -6.13
C LEU A 12 24.46 23.57 -5.27
N ASN A 13 23.90 24.62 -4.68
CA ASN A 13 22.73 24.55 -3.80
C ASN A 13 21.42 25.00 -4.49
N ALA A 14 21.41 25.10 -5.82
CA ALA A 14 20.21 25.48 -6.55
C ALA A 14 19.17 24.36 -6.46
N LYS A 15 17.99 24.63 -5.89
CA LYS A 15 16.89 23.66 -5.82
C LYS A 15 16.29 23.34 -7.18
N ALA A 16 16.28 24.30 -8.10
CA ALA A 16 15.75 24.13 -9.45
C ALA A 16 16.73 24.67 -10.50
N CYS A 17 16.69 24.08 -11.70
CA CYS A 17 17.49 24.53 -12.83
C CYS A 17 16.99 25.88 -13.35
N LYS A 18 17.89 26.86 -13.50
CA LYS A 18 17.57 28.21 -13.98
C LYS A 18 16.97 28.23 -15.40
N LYS A 19 17.34 27.27 -16.25
CA LYS A 19 16.92 27.24 -17.66
C LYS A 19 15.63 26.45 -17.88
N CYS A 20 15.55 25.22 -17.35
CA CYS A 20 14.44 24.31 -17.63
C CYS A 20 13.50 24.06 -16.45
N GLY A 21 13.75 24.69 -15.29
CA GLY A 21 12.90 24.54 -14.10
C GLY A 21 12.95 23.17 -13.42
N ARG A 22 13.73 22.21 -13.94
CA ARG A 22 13.84 20.87 -13.37
C ARG A 22 14.38 20.91 -11.95
N ASP A 23 13.77 20.11 -11.07
CA ASP A 23 14.26 19.91 -9.72
C ASP A 23 15.68 19.30 -9.75
N LEU A 24 16.59 19.95 -9.04
CA LEU A 24 17.98 19.52 -8.88
C LEU A 24 18.25 19.07 -7.44
N ALA A 25 17.24 19.02 -6.57
CA ALA A 25 17.36 18.46 -5.25
C ALA A 25 17.76 16.98 -5.37
N VAL A 26 18.93 16.66 -4.82
CA VAL A 26 19.34 15.27 -4.63
C VAL A 26 18.53 14.75 -3.45
N PRO A 27 17.68 13.73 -3.63
CA PRO A 27 16.96 13.16 -2.51
C PRO A 27 17.98 12.64 -1.49
N PRO A 28 17.70 12.80 -0.18
CA PRO A 28 18.61 12.33 0.84
C PRO A 28 18.78 10.81 0.75
N SER A 29 19.90 10.28 1.25
CA SER A 29 20.23 8.84 1.15
C SER A 29 19.20 7.91 1.81
N TRP A 30 18.38 8.43 2.71
CA TRP A 30 17.29 7.69 3.35
C TRP A 30 15.98 7.69 2.54
N PHE A 31 15.89 8.48 1.46
CA PHE A 31 14.65 8.58 0.68
C PHE A 31 14.35 7.25 -0.02
N PRO A 32 13.16 6.69 0.15
CA PRO A 32 12.88 5.37 -0.37
C PRO A 32 12.77 5.35 -1.90
N ASP A 33 13.40 4.37 -2.54
CA ASP A 33 13.29 4.16 -3.97
C ASP A 33 12.04 3.33 -4.33
N TRP A 34 11.77 3.17 -5.62
CA TRP A 34 10.64 2.35 -6.08
C TRP A 34 10.73 0.90 -5.60
N ARG A 35 11.94 0.34 -5.51
CA ARG A 35 12.15 -1.04 -5.04
C ARG A 35 11.79 -1.19 -3.57
N TRP A 36 12.13 -0.19 -2.75
CA TRP A 36 11.71 -0.11 -1.36
C TRP A 36 10.18 -0.08 -1.26
N HIS A 37 9.51 0.75 -2.05
CA HIS A 37 8.04 0.82 -2.05
C HIS A 37 7.41 -0.53 -2.43
N ALA A 38 7.90 -1.16 -3.51
CA ALA A 38 7.40 -2.47 -3.95
C ALA A 38 7.59 -3.54 -2.87
N ARG A 39 8.76 -3.59 -2.22
CA ARG A 39 9.04 -4.51 -1.13
C ARG A 39 8.14 -4.27 0.08
N THR A 40 8.04 -3.02 0.52
CA THR A 40 7.23 -2.63 1.69
C THR A 40 5.75 -2.93 1.45
N LEU A 41 5.21 -2.56 0.29
CA LEU A 41 3.82 -2.88 -0.08
C LEU A 41 3.60 -4.39 -0.14
N GLY A 42 4.53 -5.15 -0.74
CA GLY A 42 4.44 -6.61 -0.77
C GLY A 42 4.34 -7.22 0.63
N ILE A 43 5.14 -6.73 1.59
CA ILE A 43 5.09 -7.19 2.99
C ILE A 43 3.74 -6.84 3.62
N ILE A 44 3.26 -5.60 3.47
CA ILE A 44 1.97 -5.16 4.03
C ILE A 44 0.83 -6.05 3.52
N TYR A 45 0.75 -6.27 2.21
CA TYR A 45 -0.30 -7.09 1.62
C TYR A 45 -0.17 -8.56 2.05
N ALA A 46 1.04 -9.11 2.13
CA ALA A 46 1.24 -10.46 2.65
C ALA A 46 0.74 -10.59 4.10
N CYS A 47 1.05 -9.62 4.97
CA CYS A 47 0.56 -9.59 6.35
C CYS A 47 -0.98 -9.51 6.40
N LEU A 48 -1.61 -8.66 5.59
CA LEU A 48 -3.07 -8.55 5.53
C LEU A 48 -3.74 -9.84 5.07
N VAL A 49 -3.17 -10.50 4.06
CA VAL A 49 -3.66 -11.79 3.55
C VAL A 49 -3.58 -12.84 4.65
N VAL A 50 -2.42 -13.00 5.30
CA VAL A 50 -2.24 -13.94 6.40
C VAL A 50 -3.21 -13.62 7.54
N PHE A 51 -3.35 -12.36 7.92
CA PHE A 51 -4.27 -11.94 8.97
C PHE A 51 -5.73 -12.28 8.65
N TYR A 52 -6.18 -12.05 7.42
CA TYR A 52 -7.52 -12.42 6.97
C TYR A 52 -7.78 -13.92 7.10
N PHE A 53 -6.83 -14.76 6.66
CA PHE A 53 -7.00 -16.21 6.77
C PHE A 53 -6.97 -16.70 8.21
N VAL A 54 -6.06 -16.16 9.04
CA VAL A 54 -5.98 -16.50 10.47
C VAL A 54 -7.26 -16.12 11.20
N THR A 55 -7.78 -14.91 10.98
CA THR A 55 -9.04 -14.46 11.60
C THR A 55 -10.22 -15.29 11.13
N THR A 56 -10.33 -15.58 9.83
CA THR A 56 -11.36 -16.47 9.29
C THR A 56 -11.28 -17.87 9.92
N PHE A 57 -10.07 -18.42 10.04
CA PHE A 57 -9.85 -19.73 10.65
C PHE A 57 -10.23 -19.73 12.14
N ALA A 58 -9.81 -18.71 12.89
CA ALA A 58 -10.14 -18.58 14.31
C ALA A 58 -11.65 -18.41 14.54
N LEU A 59 -12.31 -17.56 13.75
CA LEU A 59 -13.76 -17.33 13.86
C LEU A 59 -14.59 -18.58 13.54
N ARG A 60 -14.12 -19.45 12.64
CA ARG A 60 -14.76 -20.73 12.35
C ARG A 60 -14.72 -21.71 13.52
N GLN A 61 -13.77 -21.58 14.44
CA GLN A 61 -13.68 -22.44 15.62
C GLN A 61 -14.66 -22.03 16.72
N LEU A 62 -15.22 -20.81 16.65
CA LEU A 62 -16.18 -20.34 17.64
C LEU A 62 -17.54 -21.04 17.45
N PRO A 63 -18.22 -21.43 18.54
CA PRO A 63 -19.57 -22.00 18.44
C PRO A 63 -20.56 -21.00 17.82
N LYS A 64 -21.71 -21.50 17.34
CA LYS A 64 -22.83 -20.62 16.92
C LYS A 64 -23.15 -19.70 18.10
N PRO A 65 -23.35 -18.38 17.89
CA PRO A 65 -23.80 -17.71 16.66
C PRO A 65 -22.69 -16.97 15.87
N TYR A 66 -21.42 -17.14 16.21
CA TYR A 66 -20.34 -16.26 15.70
C TYR A 66 -19.80 -16.65 14.32
N HIS A 67 -19.96 -17.91 13.89
CA HIS A 67 -19.51 -18.35 12.57
C HIS A 67 -20.59 -18.25 11.48
N ILE A 68 -21.88 -18.28 11.84
CA ILE A 68 -23.05 -18.07 10.96
C ILE A 68 -24.21 -17.57 11.83
N ARG A 69 -24.85 -16.46 11.43
CA ARG A 69 -26.15 -16.06 12.01
C ARG A 69 -27.22 -16.96 11.40
N ASP A 70 -27.92 -17.73 12.22
CA ASP A 70 -29.14 -18.40 11.78
C ASP A 70 -30.14 -17.29 11.39
N ILE A 71 -30.44 -17.18 10.09
CA ILE A 71 -31.43 -16.23 9.57
C ILE A 71 -32.78 -16.91 9.77
N PRO A 72 -33.69 -16.32 10.57
CA PRO A 72 -34.94 -16.99 10.87
C PRO A 72 -35.79 -17.03 9.59
N GLU A 73 -36.47 -18.16 9.39
CA GLU A 73 -37.15 -18.47 8.12
C GLU A 73 -38.33 -17.54 7.83
N ASP A 74 -38.88 -16.89 8.86
CA ASP A 74 -39.91 -15.86 8.76
C ASP A 74 -39.43 -14.63 7.98
N LEU A 75 -38.14 -14.30 8.07
CA LEU A 75 -37.53 -13.16 7.39
C LEU A 75 -37.06 -13.48 5.96
N THR A 76 -36.79 -14.76 5.63
CA THR A 76 -36.26 -15.16 4.31
C THR A 76 -36.94 -16.40 3.70
N PRO A 77 -38.26 -16.33 3.39
CA PRO A 77 -39.00 -17.46 2.84
C PRO A 77 -38.51 -17.94 1.46
N TRP A 78 -37.82 -17.09 0.69
CA TRP A 78 -37.29 -17.40 -0.65
C TRP A 78 -35.92 -18.11 -0.64
N LEU A 79 -35.29 -18.31 0.53
CA LEU A 79 -33.96 -18.92 0.65
C LEU A 79 -34.00 -20.47 0.70
N LYS A 80 -35.20 -21.07 0.63
CA LYS A 80 -35.39 -22.53 0.69
C LYS A 80 -34.78 -23.19 -0.56
N ARG A 81 -33.81 -24.09 -0.35
CA ARG A 81 -33.24 -24.98 -1.38
C ARG A 81 -33.64 -26.41 -1.08
#